data_AF-A0A7J2R3N3-F1
#
_entry.id   AF-A0A7J2R3N3-F1
#
_cell.length_a   1.000
_cell.length_b   1.000
_cell.length_c   1.000
_cell.angle_alpha   90.00
_cell.angle_beta   90.00
_cell.angle_gamma   90.00
#
_symmetry.space_group_name_H-M   'P 1'
#
loop_
_entity.id
_entity.type
_entity.pdbx_description
1 polymer ?
#
loop_
_entity_poly.entity_id
_entity_poly.type
_entity_poly.pdbx_seq_one_letter_code
_entity_poly.pdbx_strand_id
1 'polypeptide(L)'
;MTDKEYWKLVDDLTNSAKELSLAKGKEYANAYSKDFDRLFNFKVIANMLGIAPETTALVYILKPLLSLSSTVKRLEAGEEITEIDGDLTESIKSRIQDVSNYNNLLWALFNERMPKAKEEEWVPVIEKTINRKSSSNSPKGKINE
;
A
#
# COMPACT_ATOMS: atom_id res chain seq x y z
N MET A 1 12.38 8.42 17.37
CA MET A 1 11.72 9.01 16.19
C MET A 1 10.61 9.92 16.68
N THR A 2 10.68 11.21 16.33
CA THR A 2 9.63 12.20 16.55
C THR A 2 8.61 12.15 15.39
N ASP A 3 7.44 12.75 15.56
CA ASP A 3 6.42 12.82 14.50
C ASP A 3 6.96 13.46 13.21
N LYS A 4 7.70 14.56 13.33
CA LYS A 4 8.37 15.22 12.20
C LYS A 4 9.36 14.30 11.48
N GLU A 5 10.16 13.55 12.22
CA GLU A 5 11.12 12.59 11.66
C GLU A 5 10.41 11.44 10.95
N TYR A 6 9.30 10.96 11.52
CA TYR A 6 8.48 9.91 10.93
C TYR A 6 7.88 10.35 9.59
N TRP A 7 7.21 11.50 9.55
CA TRP A 7 6.60 11.99 8.31
C TRP A 7 7.62 12.26 7.23
N LYS A 8 8.79 12.81 7.60
CA LYS A 8 9.90 12.94 6.66
C LYS A 8 10.31 11.57 6.07
N LEU A 9 10.43 10.54 6.90
CA LEU A 9 10.77 9.19 6.44
C LEU A 9 9.70 8.62 5.51
N VAL A 10 8.41 8.81 5.83
CA VAL A 10 7.28 8.35 5.01
C VAL A 10 7.25 9.07 3.66
N ASP A 11 7.44 10.39 3.63
CA ASP A 11 7.50 11.17 2.41
C ASP A 11 8.66 10.73 1.52
N ASP A 12 9.85 10.59 2.11
CA ASP A 12 11.05 10.15 1.40
C ASP A 12 10.85 8.73 0.82
N LEU A 13 10.22 7.82 1.56
CA LEU A 13 9.89 6.46 1.11
C LEU A 13 8.87 6.48 -0.03
N THR A 14 7.80 7.27 0.11
CA THR A 14 6.69 7.32 -0.86
C THR A 14 7.14 7.93 -2.18
N ASN A 15 7.91 9.02 -2.13
CA ASN A 15 8.42 9.69 -3.33
C ASN A 15 9.38 8.76 -4.10
N SER A 16 10.32 8.14 -3.40
CA SER A 16 11.25 7.20 -4.03
C SER A 16 10.57 5.91 -4.52
N ALA A 17 9.51 5.43 -3.85
CA ALA A 17 8.70 4.31 -4.35
C ALA A 17 8.01 4.65 -5.68
N LYS A 18 7.47 5.87 -5.80
CA LYS A 18 6.85 6.36 -7.03
C LYS A 18 7.84 6.41 -8.19
N GLU A 19 9.04 6.93 -7.96
CA GLU A 19 10.12 6.96 -8.96
C GLU A 19 10.50 5.54 -9.41
N LEU A 20 10.66 4.62 -8.45
CA LEU A 20 10.95 3.21 -8.73
C LEU A 20 9.84 2.56 -9.55
N SER A 21 8.57 2.84 -9.25
CA SER A 21 7.41 2.34 -10.01
C SER A 21 7.37 2.85 -11.46
N LEU A 22 7.83 4.09 -11.69
CA LEU A 22 7.96 4.65 -13.03
C LEU A 22 9.09 3.97 -13.81
N ALA A 23 10.21 3.67 -13.15
CA ALA A 23 11.34 2.97 -13.76
C ALA A 23 10.98 1.51 -14.09
N LYS A 24 10.56 0.72 -13.07
CA LYS A 24 10.19 -0.70 -13.21
C LYS A 24 8.97 -0.91 -14.09
N GLY A 25 8.01 0.03 -14.10
CA GLY A 25 6.83 -0.06 -14.96
C GLY A 25 7.19 -0.24 -16.44
N LYS A 26 8.35 0.25 -16.87
CA LYS A 26 8.84 0.06 -18.25
C LYS A 26 9.38 -1.36 -18.52
N GLU A 27 9.66 -2.16 -17.50
CA GLU A 27 10.21 -3.51 -17.62
C GLU A 27 9.12 -4.60 -17.62
N TYR A 28 8.04 -4.40 -16.86
CA TYR A 28 6.98 -5.40 -16.62
C TYR A 28 5.65 -5.09 -17.31
N ALA A 29 5.60 -4.08 -18.16
CA ALA A 29 4.44 -3.83 -19.00
C ALA A 29 4.88 -3.86 -20.45
N ASN A 30 3.91 -3.90 -21.35
CA ASN A 30 4.14 -3.77 -22.78
C ASN A 30 4.61 -2.34 -23.10
N ALA A 31 5.80 -1.97 -22.60
CA ALA A 31 6.34 -0.62 -22.57
C ALA A 31 6.65 -0.04 -23.96
N TYR A 32 6.62 -0.92 -24.97
CA TYR A 32 6.77 -0.58 -26.37
C TYR A 32 5.41 -0.45 -27.10
N SER A 33 4.28 -0.67 -26.41
CA SER A 33 2.93 -0.44 -26.93
C SER A 33 2.47 0.99 -26.71
N LYS A 34 1.70 1.52 -27.67
CA LYS A 34 1.00 2.82 -27.55
C LYS A 34 -0.02 2.82 -26.41
N ASP A 35 -0.62 1.67 -26.12
CA ASP A 35 -1.61 1.49 -25.04
C ASP A 35 -0.95 0.78 -23.86
N PHE A 36 -0.16 1.53 -23.10
CA PHE A 36 0.62 1.02 -21.99
C PHE A 36 -0.26 0.57 -20.82
N ASP A 37 -0.57 -0.74 -20.76
CA ASP A 37 -1.27 -1.35 -19.64
C ASP A 37 -0.29 -1.78 -18.54
N ARG A 38 -0.29 -1.05 -17.42
CA ARG A 38 0.52 -1.37 -16.22
C ARG A 38 0.14 -2.68 -15.54
N LEU A 39 -1.03 -3.24 -15.87
CA LEU A 39 -1.58 -4.46 -15.29
C LEU A 39 -1.40 -5.67 -16.22
N PHE A 40 -0.78 -5.48 -17.39
CA PHE A 40 -0.65 -6.47 -18.45
C PHE A 40 -0.09 -7.81 -17.93
N ASN A 41 1.03 -7.79 -17.21
CA ASN A 41 1.66 -9.02 -16.71
C ASN A 41 0.75 -9.80 -15.76
N PHE A 42 0.00 -9.12 -14.88
CA PHE A 42 -0.93 -9.81 -13.98
C PHE A 42 -2.05 -10.49 -14.76
N LYS A 43 -2.60 -9.80 -15.77
CA LYS A 43 -3.67 -10.32 -16.64
C LYS A 43 -3.19 -11.51 -17.49
N VAL A 44 -2.01 -11.42 -18.09
CA VAL A 44 -1.43 -12.48 -18.92
C VAL A 44 -1.12 -13.73 -18.10
N ILE A 45 -0.41 -13.59 -16.98
CA ILE A 45 -0.07 -14.72 -16.11
C ILE A 45 -1.34 -15.36 -15.54
N ALA A 46 -2.31 -14.54 -15.13
CA ALA A 46 -3.59 -15.03 -14.63
C ALA A 46 -4.34 -15.85 -15.68
N ASN A 47 -4.41 -15.36 -16.92
CA ASN A 47 -5.02 -16.09 -18.03
C ASN A 47 -4.30 -17.42 -18.32
N MET A 48 -2.96 -17.43 -18.30
CA MET A 48 -2.17 -18.64 -18.52
C MET A 48 -2.41 -19.70 -17.43
N LEU A 49 -2.62 -19.28 -16.18
CA LEU A 49 -2.76 -20.17 -15.03
C LEU A 49 -4.21 -20.47 -14.64
N GLY A 50 -5.19 -19.82 -15.28
CA GLY A 50 -6.61 -19.97 -14.94
C GLY A 50 -6.97 -19.41 -13.56
N ILE A 51 -6.29 -18.35 -13.12
CA ILE A 51 -6.53 -17.68 -11.83
C ILE A 51 -6.98 -16.22 -12.04
N ALA A 52 -7.34 -15.53 -10.96
CA ALA A 52 -7.66 -14.10 -11.04
C ALA A 52 -6.37 -13.25 -11.11
N PRO A 53 -6.35 -12.13 -11.87
CA PRO A 53 -5.22 -11.19 -11.90
C PRO A 53 -4.79 -10.69 -10.51
N GLU A 54 -5.75 -10.50 -9.60
CA GLU A 54 -5.51 -10.10 -8.21
C GLU A 54 -4.74 -11.17 -7.44
N THR A 55 -5.01 -12.46 -7.71
CA THR A 55 -4.24 -13.57 -7.15
C THR A 55 -2.78 -13.49 -7.62
N THR A 56 -2.54 -13.19 -8.90
CA THR A 56 -1.19 -12.97 -9.40
C THR A 56 -0.53 -11.79 -8.67
N ALA A 57 -1.19 -10.65 -8.55
CA ALA A 57 -0.64 -9.49 -7.84
C ALA A 57 -0.29 -9.79 -6.37
N LEU A 58 -1.12 -10.58 -5.67
CA LEU A 58 -0.83 -11.04 -4.30
C LEU A 58 0.46 -11.87 -4.24
N VAL A 59 0.72 -12.74 -5.21
CA VAL A 59 1.98 -13.50 -5.28
C VAL A 59 3.20 -12.56 -5.41
N TYR A 60 3.08 -11.51 -6.24
CA TYR A 60 4.14 -10.50 -6.36
C TYR A 60 4.35 -9.70 -5.07
N ILE A 61 3.30 -9.42 -4.29
CA ILE A 61 3.37 -8.79 -2.97
C ILE A 61 4.05 -9.71 -1.94
N LEU A 62 3.74 -11.01 -1.98
CA LEU A 62 4.26 -11.98 -1.01
C LEU A 62 5.77 -12.13 -1.10
N LYS A 63 6.38 -12.05 -2.29
CA LYS A 63 7.83 -12.19 -2.45
C LYS A 63 8.66 -11.22 -1.58
N PRO A 64 8.51 -9.89 -1.69
CA PRO A 64 9.23 -8.95 -0.82
C PRO A 64 8.79 -9.05 0.65
N LEU A 65 7.52 -9.38 0.94
CA LEU A 65 7.06 -9.60 2.32
C LEU A 65 7.75 -10.79 3.00
N LEU A 66 7.90 -11.91 2.30
CA LEU A 66 8.62 -13.08 2.82
C LEU A 66 10.08 -12.74 3.11
N SER A 67 10.71 -11.98 2.22
CA SER A 67 12.08 -11.52 2.44
C SER A 67 12.18 -10.58 3.64
N LEU A 68 11.25 -9.63 3.80
CA LEU A 68 11.18 -8.75 4.97
C LEU A 68 10.92 -9.54 6.27
N SER A 69 10.05 -10.55 6.22
CA SER A 69 9.81 -11.44 7.36
C SER A 69 11.08 -12.16 7.79
N SER A 70 11.90 -12.62 6.83
CA SER A 70 13.21 -13.19 7.13
C SER A 70 14.15 -12.18 7.77
N THR A 71 14.18 -10.93 7.31
CA THR A 71 14.97 -9.86 7.93
C THR A 71 14.54 -9.62 9.38
N VAL A 72 13.23 -9.55 9.63
CA VAL A 72 12.68 -9.36 10.99
C VAL A 72 13.12 -10.48 11.93
N LYS A 73 13.01 -11.75 11.51
CA LYS A 73 13.43 -12.89 12.33
C LYS A 73 14.91 -12.86 12.70
N ARG A 74 15.76 -12.38 11.80
CA ARG A 74 17.20 -12.24 12.04
C ARG A 74 17.51 -11.12 13.03
N LEU A 75 16.80 -9.99 12.93
CA LEU A 75 16.86 -8.92 13.94
C LEU A 75 16.41 -9.43 15.33
N GLU A 76 15.34 -10.23 15.39
CA GLU A 76 14.88 -10.86 16.63
C GLU A 76 15.92 -11.82 17.23
N ALA A 77 16.71 -12.49 16.37
CA ALA A 77 17.83 -13.33 16.78
C ALA A 77 19.07 -12.54 17.23
N GLY A 78 19.04 -11.20 17.15
CA GLY A 78 20.15 -10.32 17.54
C GLY A 78 21.25 -10.20 16.48
N GLU A 79 20.98 -10.59 15.23
CA GLU A 79 21.92 -10.37 14.13
C GLU A 79 22.07 -8.87 13.82
N GLU A 80 23.30 -8.44 13.58
CA GLU A 80 23.57 -7.10 13.05
C GLU A 80 23.26 -7.07 11.55
N ILE A 81 22.21 -6.35 11.17
CA ILE A 81 21.76 -6.24 9.77
C ILE A 81 21.85 -4.78 9.33
N THR A 82 22.50 -4.55 8.19
CA THR A 82 22.56 -3.25 7.51
C THR A 82 21.43 -3.11 6.47
N GLU A 83 21.15 -1.89 6.02
CA GLU A 83 20.11 -1.64 5.00
C GLU A 83 20.34 -2.44 3.70
N ILE A 84 21.61 -2.64 3.36
CA ILE A 84 22.10 -3.56 2.35
C ILE A 84 22.90 -4.63 3.10
N ASP A 85 22.30 -5.80 3.28
CA ASP A 85 22.97 -6.93 3.91
C ASP A 85 23.66 -7.79 2.84
N GLY A 86 24.82 -8.37 3.17
CA GLY A 86 25.83 -8.83 2.20
C GLY A 86 25.36 -9.87 1.18
N ASP A 87 24.28 -10.61 1.49
CA ASP A 87 23.65 -11.60 0.61
C ASP A 87 22.38 -11.08 -0.09
N LEU A 88 21.97 -9.84 0.19
CA LEU A 88 20.75 -9.25 -0.34
C LEU A 88 21.08 -8.45 -1.61
N THR A 89 20.58 -8.90 -2.75
CA THR A 89 20.66 -8.18 -4.04
C THR A 89 19.85 -6.88 -4.07
N GLU A 90 19.01 -6.65 -3.06
CA GLU A 90 18.07 -5.53 -2.92
C GLU A 90 18.12 -5.02 -1.47
N SER A 91 17.86 -3.73 -1.22
CA SER A 91 17.88 -3.17 0.13
C SER A 91 16.57 -3.46 0.89
N ILE A 92 16.57 -3.34 2.23
CA ILE A 92 15.34 -3.43 3.03
C ILE A 92 14.32 -2.39 2.55
N LYS A 93 14.80 -1.16 2.31
CA LYS A 93 13.98 -0.06 1.79
C LYS A 93 13.35 -0.40 0.44
N SER A 94 14.11 -0.97 -0.51
CA SER A 94 13.56 -1.29 -1.84
C SER A 94 12.47 -2.36 -1.78
N ARG A 95 12.56 -3.32 -0.86
CA ARG A 95 11.50 -4.31 -0.65
C ARG A 95 10.21 -3.68 -0.13
N ILE A 96 10.32 -2.71 0.80
CA ILE A 96 9.16 -1.96 1.30
C ILE A 96 8.53 -1.14 0.17
N GLN A 97 9.35 -0.48 -0.65
CA GLN A 97 8.88 0.25 -1.83
C GLN A 97 8.16 -0.66 -2.83
N ASP A 98 8.69 -1.86 -3.07
CA ASP A 98 8.05 -2.85 -3.94
C ASP A 98 6.69 -3.29 -3.40
N VAL A 99 6.57 -3.58 -2.11
CA VAL A 99 5.27 -3.88 -1.48
C VAL A 99 4.27 -2.75 -1.69
N SER A 100 4.69 -1.50 -1.46
CA SER A 100 3.84 -0.33 -1.69
C SER A 100 3.39 -0.23 -3.14
N ASN A 101 4.30 -0.43 -4.09
CA ASN A 101 4.01 -0.35 -5.51
C ASN A 101 3.08 -1.47 -5.98
N TYR A 102 3.28 -2.70 -5.52
CA TYR A 102 2.37 -3.81 -5.83
C TYR A 102 1.00 -3.64 -5.19
N ASN A 103 0.91 -3.05 -4.00
CA ASN A 103 -0.40 -2.68 -3.41
C ASN A 103 -1.13 -1.65 -4.28
N ASN A 104 -0.42 -0.66 -4.86
CA ASN A 104 -1.02 0.28 -5.80
C ASN A 104 -1.54 -0.41 -7.07
N LEU A 105 -0.80 -1.41 -7.58
CA LEU A 105 -1.22 -2.19 -8.75
C LEU A 105 -2.41 -3.13 -8.43
N LEU A 106 -2.43 -3.73 -7.24
CA LEU A 106 -3.56 -4.51 -6.74
C LEU A 106 -4.81 -3.63 -6.59
N TRP A 107 -4.65 -2.42 -6.05
CA TRP A 107 -5.74 -1.45 -6.00
C TRP A 107 -6.25 -1.08 -7.40
N ALA A 108 -5.34 -0.91 -8.37
CA ALA A 108 -5.74 -0.65 -9.75
C ALA A 108 -6.54 -1.81 -10.37
N LEU A 109 -6.20 -3.07 -10.08
CA LEU A 109 -7.00 -4.24 -10.49
C LEU A 109 -8.40 -4.22 -9.85
N PHE A 110 -8.50 -3.96 -8.55
CA PHE A 110 -9.80 -3.81 -7.89
C PHE A 110 -10.60 -2.66 -8.49
N ASN A 111 -9.96 -1.54 -8.77
CA ASN A 111 -10.59 -0.38 -9.39
C ASN A 111 -11.10 -0.65 -10.82
N GLU A 112 -10.47 -1.54 -11.58
CA GLU A 112 -10.99 -2.02 -12.88
C GLU A 112 -12.20 -2.95 -12.71
N ARG A 113 -12.21 -3.81 -11.69
CA ARG A 113 -13.21 -4.86 -11.52
C ARG A 113 -14.46 -4.44 -10.75
N MET A 114 -14.29 -3.58 -9.73
CA MET A 114 -15.37 -3.18 -8.84
C MET A 114 -16.27 -2.12 -9.50
N PRO A 115 -17.58 -2.15 -9.23
CA PRO A 115 -18.46 -1.05 -9.59
C PRO A 115 -17.95 0.26 -8.98
N LYS A 116 -18.01 1.35 -9.73
CA LYS A 116 -17.70 2.68 -9.17
C LYS A 116 -18.76 3.01 -8.12
N ALA A 117 -18.34 3.16 -6.87
CA ALA A 117 -19.20 3.73 -5.85
C ALA A 117 -19.64 5.13 -6.28
N LYS A 118 -20.82 5.57 -5.85
CA LYS A 118 -21.13 7.01 -5.85
C LYS A 118 -20.11 7.66 -4.92
N GLU A 119 -19.51 8.78 -5.30
CA GLU A 119 -18.53 9.49 -4.48
C GLU A 119 -19.06 9.62 -3.05
N GLU A 120 -18.46 8.89 -2.11
CA GLU A 120 -18.66 9.13 -0.69
C GLU A 120 -17.66 10.20 -0.28
N GLU A 121 -18.18 11.31 0.24
CA GLU A 121 -17.36 12.36 0.81
C GLU A 121 -16.53 11.77 1.96
N TRP A 122 -15.21 11.69 1.77
CA TRP A 122 -14.31 11.19 2.81
C TRP A 122 -14.31 12.19 3.96
N VAL A 123 -14.97 11.82 5.07
CA VAL A 123 -14.94 12.58 6.32
C VAL A 123 -13.92 11.91 7.25
N PRO A 124 -12.81 12.58 7.60
CA PRO A 124 -11.86 12.04 8.57
C PRO A 124 -12.57 11.68 9.88
N VAL A 125 -12.29 10.49 10.41
CA VAL A 125 -12.92 9.94 11.64
C VAL A 125 -12.79 10.88 12.85
N ILE A 126 -11.78 11.76 12.83
CA ILE A 126 -11.52 12.79 13.84
C ILE A 126 -12.70 13.76 13.96
N GLU A 127 -13.32 14.17 12.85
CA GLU A 127 -14.47 15.09 12.83
C GLU A 127 -15.79 14.41 13.24
N LYS A 128 -15.96 13.12 12.94
CA LYS A 128 -17.14 12.33 13.36
C LYS A 128 -17.29 12.27 14.89
N THR A 129 -16.18 12.39 15.62
CA THR A 129 -16.17 12.32 17.09
C THR A 129 -16.50 13.67 17.73
N ILE A 130 -16.14 14.79 17.09
CA ILE A 130 -16.44 16.15 17.57
C ILE A 130 -17.94 16.47 17.41
N ASN A 131 -18.53 16.11 16.27
CA ASN A 131 -19.96 16.36 16.01
C ASN A 131 -20.92 15.48 16.82
N ARG A 132 -20.44 14.39 17.45
CA ARG A 132 -21.25 13.61 18.41
C ARG A 132 -21.29 14.23 19.80
N LYS A 133 -20.31 15.05 20.19
CA LYS A 133 -20.29 15.71 21.51
C LYS A 133 -21.08 17.02 21.55
N SER A 134 -21.37 17.64 20.40
CA SER A 134 -22.19 18.85 20.32
C SER A 134 -23.70 18.59 20.30
N SER A 135 -24.16 17.34 20.17
CA SER A 135 -25.58 16.98 20.09
C SER A 135 -26.20 16.42 21.38
N SER A 136 -25.45 16.34 22.50
CA SER A 136 -26.03 16.08 23.81
C SER A 136 -26.66 17.36 24.39
N ASN A 137 -27.86 17.69 23.90
CA ASN A 137 -28.69 18.72 24.50
C ASN A 137 -29.17 18.25 25.89
N SER A 138 -28.96 19.11 26.88
CA SER A 138 -29.25 18.93 28.31
C SER A 138 -30.71 18.58 28.60
N PRO A 139 -31.02 17.80 29.66
CA PRO A 139 -32.40 17.52 30.04
C PRO A 139 -33.04 18.76 30.66
N LYS A 140 -34.07 19.31 29.99
CA LYS A 140 -34.94 20.34 30.59
C LYS A 140 -35.82 19.68 31.65
N GLY A 141 -35.54 19.98 32.91
CA GLY A 141 -36.44 19.69 34.02
C GLY A 141 -37.81 20.35 33.81
N LYS A 142 -38.88 19.61 34.07
CA LYS A 142 -40.20 20.16 34.37
C LYS A 142 -40.52 19.80 35.82
N ILE A 143 -40.39 20.80 36.68
CA ILE A 143 -41.09 20.85 37.97
C ILE A 143 -42.41 21.53 37.66
N ASN A 144 -43.54 20.93 37.99
CA ASN A 144 -44.80 21.65 38.16
C ASN A 144 -45.47 21.12 39.44
N GLU A 145 -45.85 22.07 40.28
CA GLU A 145 -46.70 21.98 41.47
C GLU A 145 -48.13 21.50 41.16
#